data_AF-A0A9N7V355-F1
#
_entry.id   AF-A0A9N7V355-F1
#
_cell.length_a   1.000
_cell.length_b   1.000
_cell.length_c   1.000
_cell.angle_alpha   90.00
_cell.angle_beta   90.00
_cell.angle_gamma   90.00
#
_symmetry.space_group_name_H-M   'P 1'
#
loop_
_entity.id
_entity.type
_entity.pdbx_description
1 polymer ?
#
loop_
_entity_poly.entity_id
_entity_poly.type
_entity_poly.pdbx_seq_one_letter_code
_entity_poly.pdbx_strand_id
1 'polypeptide(L)'
;MDYTCWVQPYYQYGQVGNLLSVKQKTEIGVPEDVHNLKLEVKDHNTIIVTCNHSQIFNGPERIFKAQLHDGGSSVERNDETCEFEFKNLKYSTNYTVKVTAVNSLFESNPITKQISTEYVDAGIGFHVFHILLTSGALLLVVYKIYDLRFRKSQE
;
A
#
# COMPACT_ATOMS: atom_id res chain seq x y z
N MET A 1 -22.07 -10.97 17.87
CA MET A 1 -21.61 -11.17 19.27
C MET A 1 -22.53 -12.18 19.94
N ASP A 2 -22.00 -13.02 20.82
CA ASP A 2 -22.79 -14.01 21.54
C ASP A 2 -23.20 -13.46 22.91
N TYR A 3 -24.49 -13.51 23.21
CA TYR A 3 -25.06 -13.02 24.47
C TYR A 3 -25.75 -14.16 25.21
N THR A 4 -25.66 -14.12 26.53
CA THR A 4 -26.47 -14.96 27.40
C THR A 4 -27.42 -14.05 28.17
N CYS A 5 -28.71 -14.19 27.86
CA CYS A 5 -29.78 -13.49 28.55
C CYS A 5 -30.26 -14.32 29.73
N TRP A 6 -30.39 -13.68 30.89
CA TRP A 6 -30.88 -14.30 32.12
C TRP A 6 -32.24 -13.69 32.45
N VAL A 7 -33.26 -14.53 32.53
CA VAL A 7 -34.63 -14.10 32.85
C VAL A 7 -35.04 -14.74 34.17
N GLN A 8 -35.16 -13.90 35.21
CA GLN A 8 -35.68 -14.30 36.51
C GLN A 8 -37.10 -13.73 36.67
N PRO A 9 -38.15 -14.56 36.65
CA PRO A 9 -39.50 -14.08 36.90
C PRO A 9 -39.67 -13.73 38.38
N TYR A 10 -40.42 -12.65 38.64
CA TYR A 10 -40.81 -12.22 39.97
C TYR A 10 -42.34 -12.05 40.02
N TYR A 11 -42.94 -12.47 41.12
CA TYR A 11 -44.35 -12.19 41.42
C TYR A 11 -44.46 -11.65 42.85
N GLN A 12 -45.14 -10.52 43.01
CA GLN A 12 -45.13 -9.71 44.22
C GLN A 12 -43.70 -9.36 44.64
N TYR A 13 -43.19 -10.01 45.71
CA TYR A 13 -41.86 -9.79 46.28
C TYR A 13 -40.97 -11.05 46.23
N GLY A 14 -41.46 -12.13 45.60
CA GLY A 14 -40.77 -13.41 45.52
C GLY A 14 -40.33 -13.73 44.09
N GLN A 15 -39.16 -14.34 43.96
CA GLN A 15 -38.78 -15.04 42.73
C GLN A 15 -39.77 -16.18 42.49
N VAL A 16 -40.29 -16.27 41.27
CA VAL A 16 -41.17 -17.37 40.87
C VAL A 16 -40.56 -18.10 39.69
N GLY A 17 -40.53 -19.42 39.78
CA GLY A 17 -39.91 -20.27 38.77
C GLY A 17 -38.38 -20.21 38.77
N ASN A 18 -37.81 -21.04 37.90
CA ASN A 18 -36.36 -21.16 37.75
C ASN A 18 -35.79 -20.04 36.88
N LEU A 19 -34.54 -19.67 37.13
CA LEU A 19 -33.77 -18.79 36.26
C LEU A 19 -33.67 -19.40 34.85
N LEU A 20 -34.15 -18.66 33.86
CA LEU A 20 -34.03 -19.07 32.46
C LEU A 20 -32.78 -18.45 31.86
N SER A 21 -31.98 -19.27 31.18
CA SER A 21 -30.80 -18.83 30.44
C SER A 21 -31.04 -19.07 28.96
N VAL A 22 -30.95 -18.02 28.16
CA VAL A 22 -31.12 -18.07 26.70
C VAL A 22 -29.84 -17.55 26.05
N LYS A 23 -29.19 -18.41 25.27
CA LYS A 23 -28.08 -18.01 24.41
C LYS A 23 -28.62 -17.47 23.09
N GLN A 24 -28.17 -16.29 22.69
CA GLN A 24 -28.47 -15.73 21.38
C GLN A 24 -27.20 -15.20 20.74
N LYS A 25 -27.19 -15.26 19.41
CA LYS A 25 -26.15 -14.65 18.58
C LYS A 25 -26.79 -13.51 17.79
N THR A 26 -26.19 -12.33 17.87
CA THR A 26 -26.65 -11.21 17.03
C THR A 26 -26.34 -11.47 15.58
N GLU A 27 -27.11 -10.84 14.70
CA GLU A 27 -26.78 -10.77 13.27
C GLU A 27 -25.42 -10.11 13.06
N ILE A 28 -24.84 -10.39 11.89
CA ILE A 28 -23.58 -9.81 11.45
C ILE A 28 -23.84 -8.33 11.14
N GLY A 29 -22.96 -7.46 11.62
CA GLY A 29 -23.00 -6.02 11.36
C GLY A 29 -21.82 -5.56 10.52
N VAL A 30 -21.81 -4.28 10.17
CA VAL A 30 -20.69 -3.66 9.44
C VAL A 30 -19.47 -3.52 10.37
N PRO A 31 -18.25 -3.90 9.95
CA PRO A 31 -17.04 -3.66 10.73
C PRO A 31 -16.84 -2.16 11.03
N GLU A 32 -16.18 -1.83 12.14
CA GLU A 32 -15.75 -0.45 12.38
C GLU A 32 -14.72 0.00 11.34
N ASP A 33 -14.64 1.31 11.14
CA ASP A 33 -13.75 1.90 10.16
C ASP A 33 -12.28 1.83 10.58
N VAL A 34 -11.43 1.64 9.58
CA VAL A 34 -9.98 1.74 9.74
C VAL A 34 -9.57 3.20 9.98
N HIS A 35 -8.57 3.41 10.83
CA HIS A 35 -8.03 4.74 11.15
C HIS A 35 -6.50 4.76 11.08
N ASN A 36 -5.92 5.97 11.10
CA ASN A 36 -4.47 6.19 11.07
C ASN A 36 -3.72 5.54 9.89
N LEU A 37 -4.25 5.63 8.67
CA LEU A 37 -3.58 5.13 7.47
C LEU A 37 -2.23 5.85 7.23
N LYS A 38 -1.15 5.09 7.29
CA LYS A 38 0.22 5.51 7.00
C LYS A 38 0.71 4.83 5.73
N LEU A 39 1.37 5.63 4.90
CA LEU A 39 1.96 5.21 3.64
C LEU A 39 3.42 5.64 3.66
N GLU A 40 4.31 4.73 3.27
CA GLU A 40 5.75 4.98 3.17
C GLU A 40 6.24 4.46 1.81
N VAL A 41 7.07 5.24 1.13
CA VAL A 41 7.78 4.77 -0.06
C VAL A 41 9.13 4.21 0.37
N LYS A 42 9.42 2.99 -0.05
CA LYS A 42 10.68 2.30 0.16
C LYS A 42 11.27 1.89 -1.19
N ASP A 43 12.60 1.89 -1.29
CA ASP A 43 13.34 1.45 -2.48
C ASP A 43 12.86 2.11 -3.79
N HIS A 44 12.39 3.37 -3.71
CA HIS A 44 11.82 4.22 -4.77
C HIS A 44 10.51 3.72 -5.42
N ASN A 45 10.25 2.41 -5.47
CA ASN A 45 9.08 1.83 -6.14
C ASN A 45 8.30 0.79 -5.32
N THR A 46 8.47 0.81 -4.00
CA THR A 46 7.68 -0.01 -3.08
C THR A 46 6.87 0.90 -2.17
N ILE A 47 5.58 0.62 -2.02
CA ILE A 47 4.72 1.32 -1.05
C ILE A 47 4.40 0.34 0.09
N ILE A 48 4.74 0.74 1.31
CA ILE A 48 4.34 0.08 2.55
C ILE A 48 3.10 0.79 3.09
N VAL A 49 2.07 0.01 3.40
CA VAL A 49 0.79 0.49 3.93
C VAL A 49 0.63 -0.07 5.33
N THR A 50 0.40 0.79 6.31
CA THR A 50 0.05 0.39 7.67
C THR A 50 -1.16 1.15 8.18
N CYS A 51 -1.98 0.53 9.01
CA CYS A 51 -3.13 1.20 9.62
C CYS A 51 -3.51 0.64 10.99
N ASN A 52 -4.42 1.34 11.68
CA ASN A 52 -4.97 0.91 12.95
C ASN A 52 -6.46 0.57 12.81
N HIS A 53 -6.93 -0.34 13.66
CA HIS A 53 -8.34 -0.72 13.76
C HIS A 53 -8.67 -1.15 15.19
N SER A 54 -9.89 -0.91 15.64
CA SER A 54 -10.38 -1.21 17.00
C SER A 54 -10.56 -2.71 17.26
N GLN A 55 -10.35 -3.55 16.25
CA GLN A 55 -10.61 -5.00 16.25
C GLN A 55 -12.10 -5.37 16.37
N ILE A 56 -12.99 -4.39 16.17
CA ILE A 56 -14.45 -4.57 16.19
C ILE A 56 -14.94 -4.81 14.76
N PHE A 57 -14.98 -6.08 14.35
CA PHE A 57 -15.42 -6.47 13.00
C PHE A 57 -16.91 -6.76 12.88
N ASN A 58 -17.64 -6.86 13.99
CA ASN A 58 -19.08 -7.17 14.01
C ASN A 58 -19.50 -8.42 13.23
N GLY A 59 -18.58 -9.36 13.01
CA GLY A 59 -18.83 -10.58 12.25
C GLY A 59 -17.72 -11.62 12.41
N PRO A 60 -17.95 -12.84 11.89
CA PRO A 60 -16.88 -13.80 11.64
C PRO A 60 -16.04 -13.35 10.44
N GLU A 61 -14.82 -13.87 10.33
CA GLU A 61 -13.78 -13.39 9.40
C GLU A 61 -13.33 -11.96 9.72
N ARG A 62 -12.00 -11.75 9.76
CA ARG A 62 -11.40 -10.50 10.22
C ARG A 62 -10.17 -10.23 9.36
N ILE A 63 -10.41 -9.59 8.22
CA ILE A 63 -9.35 -9.28 7.28
C ILE A 63 -9.39 -7.80 6.93
N PHE A 64 -8.23 -7.27 6.59
CA PHE A 64 -8.06 -5.99 5.97
C PHE A 64 -7.86 -6.19 4.48
N LYS A 65 -8.45 -5.31 3.70
CA LYS A 65 -8.38 -5.29 2.24
C LYS A 65 -7.76 -3.98 1.81
N ALA A 66 -6.60 -4.05 1.15
CA ALA A 66 -5.90 -2.90 0.60
C ALA A 66 -5.98 -2.92 -0.93
N GLN A 67 -6.41 -1.80 -1.51
CA GLN A 67 -6.50 -1.55 -2.94
C GLN A 67 -5.54 -0.42 -3.31
N LEU A 68 -4.68 -0.66 -4.30
CA LEU A 68 -3.75 0.33 -4.85
C LEU A 68 -4.15 0.63 -6.30
N HIS A 69 -4.35 1.91 -6.64
CA HIS A 69 -4.79 2.35 -7.96
C HIS A 69 -3.87 3.44 -8.53
N ASP A 70 -3.50 3.34 -9.81
CA ASP A 70 -2.62 4.30 -10.52
C ASP A 70 -3.35 5.14 -11.59
N GLY A 71 -4.69 5.12 -11.60
CA GLY A 71 -5.52 5.77 -12.61
C GLY A 71 -5.83 4.89 -13.83
N GLY A 72 -5.13 3.76 -14.02
CA GLY A 72 -5.36 2.83 -15.13
C GLY A 72 -5.60 1.38 -14.69
N SER A 73 -4.88 0.92 -13.66
CA SER A 73 -5.02 -0.43 -13.09
C SER A 73 -5.19 -0.39 -11.58
N SER A 74 -5.75 -1.46 -11.02
CA SER A 74 -5.90 -1.64 -9.59
C SER A 74 -5.34 -2.99 -9.15
N VAL A 75 -4.57 -2.99 -8.06
CA VAL A 75 -4.08 -4.21 -7.41
C VAL A 75 -4.70 -4.29 -6.03
N GLU A 76 -5.19 -5.48 -5.66
CA GLU A 76 -5.82 -5.74 -4.37
C GLU A 76 -5.03 -6.78 -3.58
N ARG A 77 -4.98 -6.61 -2.26
CA ARG A 77 -4.36 -7.52 -1.29
C ARG A 77 -5.24 -7.63 -0.05
N ASN A 78 -5.33 -8.83 0.51
CA ASN A 78 -6.01 -9.09 1.76
C ASN A 78 -5.03 -9.69 2.77
N ASP A 79 -5.15 -9.30 4.03
CA ASP A 79 -4.32 -9.81 5.13
C ASP A 79 -5.13 -9.75 6.45
N GLU A 80 -4.79 -10.58 7.43
CA GLU A 80 -5.39 -10.53 8.78
C GLU A 80 -4.91 -9.32 9.58
N THR A 81 -3.72 -8.81 9.24
CA THR A 81 -3.11 -7.63 9.81
C THR A 81 -3.23 -6.45 8.85
N CYS A 82 -3.23 -5.23 9.36
CA CYS A 82 -3.23 -4.06 8.50
C CYS A 82 -1.82 -3.62 8.12
N GLU A 83 -1.11 -4.52 7.45
CA GLU A 83 0.24 -4.29 6.93
C GLU A 83 0.34 -4.86 5.51
N PHE A 84 0.64 -4.01 4.53
CA PHE A 84 0.72 -4.42 3.13
C PHE A 84 1.97 -3.86 2.47
N GLU A 85 2.53 -4.65 1.55
CA GLU A 85 3.69 -4.25 0.76
C GLU A 85 3.39 -4.40 -0.73
N PHE A 86 3.38 -3.27 -1.45
CA PHE A 86 3.18 -3.23 -2.89
C PHE A 86 4.51 -2.95 -3.58
N LYS A 87 5.09 -3.96 -4.22
CA LYS A 87 6.42 -3.90 -4.88
C LYS A 87 6.32 -3.66 -6.38
N ASN A 88 7.46 -3.31 -6.98
CA ASN A 88 7.64 -3.20 -8.43
C ASN A 88 6.66 -2.22 -9.08
N LEU A 89 6.37 -1.12 -8.38
CA LEU A 89 5.49 -0.08 -8.88
C LEU A 89 6.19 0.73 -9.97
N LYS A 90 5.38 1.45 -10.76
CA LYS A 90 5.92 2.42 -11.72
C LYS A 90 6.58 3.54 -10.95
N TYR A 91 7.74 3.99 -11.40
CA TYR A 91 8.45 5.13 -10.82
C TYR A 91 7.70 6.44 -11.11
N SER A 92 7.92 7.46 -10.29
CA SER A 92 7.35 8.80 -10.45
C SER A 92 5.84 8.81 -10.74
N THR A 93 5.10 7.87 -10.13
CA THR A 93 3.68 7.64 -10.39
C THR A 93 2.89 7.88 -9.11
N ASN A 94 1.79 8.63 -9.19
CA ASN A 94 0.90 8.85 -8.07
C ASN A 94 -0.07 7.68 -7.92
N TYR A 95 -0.15 7.14 -6.72
CA TYR A 95 -1.02 6.03 -6.38
C TYR A 95 -2.05 6.46 -5.34
N THR A 96 -3.28 5.98 -5.52
CA THR A 96 -4.34 6.05 -4.51
C THR A 96 -4.42 4.72 -3.79
N VAL A 97 -4.22 4.74 -2.48
CA VAL A 97 -4.34 3.59 -1.59
C VAL A 97 -5.67 3.69 -0.85
N LYS A 98 -6.46 2.63 -0.88
CA LYS A 98 -7.72 2.47 -0.17
C LYS A 98 -7.65 1.24 0.72
N VAL A 99 -8.04 1.36 2.00
CA VAL A 99 -8.06 0.24 2.94
C VAL A 99 -9.44 0.12 3.58
N THR A 100 -9.99 -1.10 3.62
CA THR A 100 -11.26 -1.45 4.29
C THR A 100 -11.05 -2.61 5.27
N ALA A 101 -11.81 -2.60 6.37
CA ALA A 101 -11.96 -3.77 7.23
C ALA A 101 -13.13 -4.61 6.70
N VAL A 102 -12.95 -5.92 6.65
CA VAL A 102 -13.91 -6.84 6.03
C VAL A 102 -14.21 -7.98 6.99
N ASN A 103 -15.50 -8.29 7.14
CA ASN A 103 -15.98 -9.52 7.73
C ASN A 103 -16.65 -10.39 6.66
N SER A 104 -17.23 -11.52 7.05
CA SER A 104 -17.81 -12.49 6.11
C SER A 104 -18.95 -11.96 5.23
N LEU A 105 -19.53 -10.79 5.55
CA LEU A 105 -20.70 -10.25 4.84
C LEU A 105 -20.57 -8.76 4.45
N PHE A 106 -19.83 -7.96 5.22
CA PHE A 106 -19.77 -6.52 5.06
C PHE A 106 -18.33 -5.99 5.03
N GLU A 107 -18.15 -4.88 4.33
CA GLU A 107 -16.94 -4.05 4.38
C GLU A 107 -17.24 -2.74 5.15
N SER A 108 -16.28 -2.24 5.92
CA SER A 108 -16.34 -0.92 6.55
C SER A 108 -16.30 0.21 5.52
N ASN A 109 -16.48 1.46 5.98
CA ASN A 109 -16.12 2.57 5.12
C ASN A 109 -14.60 2.55 4.86
N PRO A 110 -14.17 2.90 3.64
CA PRO A 110 -12.77 2.93 3.30
C PRO A 110 -12.07 4.19 3.83
N ILE A 111 -10.84 4.01 4.30
CA ILE A 111 -9.88 5.11 4.41
C ILE A 111 -9.02 5.17 3.14
N THR A 112 -8.82 6.37 2.61
CA THR A 112 -8.10 6.58 1.34
C THR A 112 -6.99 7.60 1.53
N LYS A 113 -5.81 7.35 0.96
CA LYS A 113 -4.68 8.28 0.95
C LYS A 113 -3.87 8.13 -0.33
N GLN A 114 -3.28 9.22 -0.80
CA GLN A 114 -2.43 9.23 -1.99
C GLN A 114 -0.95 9.28 -1.61
N ILE A 115 -0.11 8.67 -2.43
CA ILE A 115 1.35 8.72 -2.32
C ILE A 115 1.97 8.53 -3.70
N SER A 116 3.09 9.20 -3.95
CA SER A 116 3.83 9.05 -5.20
C SER A 116 5.10 8.26 -4.98
N THR A 117 5.39 7.32 -5.87
CA THR A 117 6.71 6.68 -5.95
C THR A 117 7.76 7.68 -6.40
N GLU A 118 9.02 7.42 -6.04
CA GLU A 118 10.13 8.32 -6.34
C GLU A 118 10.63 8.11 -7.77
N TYR A 119 11.35 9.11 -8.28
CA TYR A 119 12.03 9.05 -9.56
C TYR A 119 13.35 8.27 -9.42
N VAL A 120 13.65 7.37 -10.35
CA VAL A 120 15.01 6.79 -10.44
C VAL A 120 15.92 7.84 -11.03
N ASP A 121 16.91 8.28 -10.26
CA ASP A 121 17.93 9.20 -10.76
C ASP A 121 18.58 8.64 -12.04
N ALA A 122 18.33 9.31 -13.17
CA ALA A 122 18.65 8.85 -14.52
C ALA A 122 20.14 9.03 -14.88
N GLY A 123 21.04 8.84 -13.91
CA GLY A 123 22.48 9.02 -14.07
C GLY A 123 23.11 8.12 -15.15
N ILE A 124 22.49 6.98 -15.46
CA ILE A 124 23.01 6.03 -16.47
C ILE A 124 22.93 6.62 -17.89
N GLY A 125 21.85 7.35 -18.22
CA GLY A 125 21.73 8.01 -19.54
C GLY A 125 22.74 9.16 -19.70
N PHE A 126 22.96 9.91 -18.62
CA PHE A 126 23.94 10.99 -18.61
C PHE A 126 25.38 10.47 -18.80
N HIS A 127 25.72 9.32 -18.21
CA HIS A 127 27.03 8.71 -18.38
C HIS A 127 27.33 8.29 -19.83
N VAL A 128 26.35 7.74 -20.56
CA VAL A 128 26.52 7.40 -21.98
C VAL A 128 26.77 8.64 -22.83
N PHE A 129 26.03 9.73 -22.58
CA PHE A 129 26.23 11.00 -23.26
C PHE A 129 27.62 11.58 -23.01
N HIS A 130 28.11 11.51 -21.77
CA HIS A 130 29.47 11.93 -21.40
C HIS A 130 30.56 11.11 -22.09
N ILE A 131 30.38 9.79 -22.24
CA ILE A 131 31.33 8.92 -22.94
C ILE A 131 31.41 9.28 -24.44
N LEU A 132 30.26 9.52 -25.09
CA LEU A 132 30.23 9.90 -26.51
C LEU A 132 30.88 11.27 -26.76
N LEU A 133 30.59 12.24 -25.90
CA LEU A 133 31.19 13.58 -25.97
C LEU A 133 32.71 13.54 -25.81
N THR A 134 33.19 12.87 -24.77
CA THR A 134 34.64 12.80 -24.47
C THR A 134 35.40 12.00 -25.53
N SER A 135 34.82 10.89 -26.02
CA SER A 135 35.36 10.11 -27.14
C SER A 135 35.49 10.94 -28.42
N GLY A 136 34.43 11.67 -28.80
CA GLY A 136 34.46 12.54 -29.99
C GLY A 136 35.51 13.65 -29.90
N ALA A 137 35.63 14.30 -28.74
CA ALA A 137 36.65 15.31 -28.50
C ALA A 137 38.07 14.73 -28.61
N LEU A 138 38.32 13.55 -28.03
CA LEU A 138 39.60 12.84 -28.14
C LEU A 138 39.95 12.51 -29.60
N LEU A 139 38.99 12.03 -30.39
CA LEU A 139 39.21 11.75 -31.81
C LEU A 139 39.59 13.00 -32.61
N LEU A 140 38.95 14.14 -32.34
CA LEU A 140 39.31 15.42 -32.97
C LEU A 140 40.72 15.88 -32.60
N VAL A 141 41.14 15.69 -31.34
CA VAL A 141 42.50 16.00 -30.90
C VAL A 141 43.52 15.11 -31.61
N VAL A 142 43.28 13.79 -31.66
CA VAL A 142 44.17 12.84 -32.36
C VAL A 142 44.23 13.17 -33.85
N TYR A 143 43.11 13.47 -34.48
CA TYR A 143 43.05 13.89 -35.89
C TYR A 143 43.88 15.15 -36.14
N LYS A 144 43.77 16.17 -35.27
CA LYS A 144 44.59 17.39 -35.39
C LYS A 144 46.09 17.11 -35.21
N ILE A 145 46.46 16.24 -34.27
CA ILE A 145 47.85 15.84 -34.06
C ILE A 145 48.38 15.10 -35.30
N TYR A 146 47.56 14.22 -35.89
CA TYR A 146 47.90 13.50 -37.11
C TYR A 146 48.12 14.45 -38.29
N ASP A 147 47.19 15.39 -38.53
CA ASP A 147 47.33 16.39 -39.61
C ASP A 147 48.59 17.24 -39.45
N LEU A 148 48.87 17.72 -38.23
CA LEU A 148 50.09 18.48 -37.92
C LEU A 148 51.36 17.67 -38.19
N ARG A 149 51.38 16.36 -37.88
CA ARG A 149 52.52 15.49 -38.20
C ARG A 149 52.64 15.24 -39.70
N PHE A 150 51.53 14.99 -40.38
CA PHE A 150 51.50 14.74 -41.82
C PHE A 150 52.07 15.93 -42.60
N ARG A 151 51.64 17.15 -42.25
CA ARG A 151 52.15 18.37 -42.88
C ARG A 151 53.64 18.60 -42.63
N LYS A 152 54.15 18.29 -41.42
CA LYS A 152 55.59 18.36 -41.11
C LYS A 152 56.43 17.31 -41.82
N SER A 153 55.86 16.17 -42.24
CA SER A 153 56.58 15.14 -42.99
C SER A 153 56.64 15.40 -44.50
N GLN A 154 55.92 16.41 -44.99
CA GLN A 154 55.90 16.82 -46.41
C GLN A 154 56.79 18.05 -46.69
N GLU A 155 57.46 18.60 -45.68
CA GLU A 155 58.58 19.57 -45.80
C GLU A 155 59.92 18.85 -45.63
#